data_AF-A0A0D0VTZ4-F1
#
_entry.id   AF-A0A0D0VTZ4-F1
#
_cell.length_a   1.000
_cell.length_b   1.000
_cell.length_c   1.000
_cell.angle_alpha   90.00
_cell.angle_beta   90.00
_cell.angle_gamma   90.00
#
_symmetry.space_group_name_H-M   'P 1'
#
loop_
_entity.id
_entity.type
_entity.pdbx_description
1 polymer ?
#
loop_
_entity_poly.entity_id
_entity_poly.type
_entity_poly.pdbx_seq_one_letter_code
_entity_poly.pdbx_strand_id
1 'polypeptide(L)'
;MDRTCLLDSFSPLPAEPYLSEGFQSDARMAYIASVISHMIRDFSGIHIPKLKEWIRKCKTWEGGYASRPGVIEAQGGTTYCSLAALSLISDFDNSRSPLNDRIFQTDILRWLVSRQLGGFQGRPGKLEDVCYSFWCGGALSVSIFILLCFGSRRPD
;
A
#
# COMPACT_ATOMS: atom_id res chain seq x y z
N MET A 1 26.67 -0.69 -3.78
CA MET A 1 25.59 0.12 -4.36
C MET A 1 25.59 1.46 -3.66
N ASP A 2 25.65 2.54 -4.45
CA ASP A 2 25.51 3.89 -3.93
C ASP A 2 24.14 4.05 -3.26
N ARG A 3 24.13 4.44 -1.99
CA ARG A 3 22.92 4.48 -1.15
C ARG A 3 22.03 5.69 -1.46
N THR A 4 22.57 6.68 -2.17
CA THR A 4 21.86 7.91 -2.54
C THR A 4 20.75 7.64 -3.55
N CYS A 5 20.96 6.74 -4.52
CA CYS A 5 19.95 6.43 -5.53
C CYS A 5 18.65 5.86 -4.94
N LEU A 6 18.68 5.09 -3.85
CA LEU A 6 17.45 4.52 -3.26
C LEU A 6 16.68 5.52 -2.38
N LEU A 7 17.39 6.44 -1.73
CA LEU A 7 16.77 7.46 -0.87
C LEU A 7 15.90 8.42 -1.69
N ASP A 8 16.31 8.74 -2.91
CA ASP A 8 15.58 9.66 -3.80
C ASP A 8 14.67 8.95 -4.81
N SER A 9 14.91 7.68 -5.14
CA SER A 9 14.08 6.94 -6.12
C SER A 9 12.74 6.45 -5.56
N PHE A 10 12.63 6.27 -4.24
CA PHE A 10 11.42 5.73 -3.59
C PHE A 10 10.80 6.69 -2.57
N SER A 11 11.47 7.78 -2.23
CA SER A 11 10.91 8.83 -1.39
C SER A 11 10.24 9.88 -2.26
N PRO A 12 8.97 10.26 -2.01
CA PRO A 12 8.40 11.47 -2.62
C PRO A 12 9.19 12.69 -2.14
N LEU A 13 9.94 13.35 -3.02
CA LEU A 13 10.45 14.68 -2.71
C LEU A 13 9.27 15.67 -2.60
N PRO A 14 9.31 16.61 -1.66
CA PRO A 14 8.30 17.66 -1.57
C PRO A 14 8.51 18.64 -2.72
N ALA A 15 7.61 18.60 -3.70
CA ALA A 15 7.30 19.72 -4.60
C ALA A 15 8.47 20.39 -5.35
N GLU A 16 9.44 19.64 -5.90
CA GLU A 16 10.32 20.18 -6.93
C GLU A 16 9.66 20.07 -8.32
N PRO A 17 9.79 21.08 -9.21
CA PRO A 17 9.35 20.97 -10.59
C PRO A 17 10.22 19.89 -11.24
N TYR A 18 9.58 18.85 -11.77
CA TYR A 18 10.20 17.68 -12.39
C TYR A 18 11.41 18.02 -13.27
N LEU A 19 12.60 18.02 -12.67
CA LEU A 19 13.87 18.21 -13.35
C LEU A 19 14.51 16.84 -13.47
N SER A 20 14.50 16.33 -14.71
CA SER A 20 15.08 15.07 -15.19
C SER A 20 14.40 13.77 -14.71
N GLU A 21 13.92 12.98 -15.68
CA GLU A 21 13.77 11.51 -15.76
C GLU A 21 13.77 10.63 -14.48
N GLY A 22 13.19 11.08 -13.38
CA GLY A 22 13.00 10.28 -12.16
C GLY A 22 11.80 9.33 -12.29
N PHE A 23 12.02 8.05 -11.99
CA PHE A 23 11.00 6.99 -11.93
C PHE A 23 9.67 7.49 -11.33
N GLN A 24 8.54 7.16 -11.96
CA GLN A 24 7.21 7.52 -11.48
C GLN A 24 7.04 7.06 -10.02
N SER A 25 6.81 8.01 -9.11
CA SER A 25 6.46 7.70 -7.71
C SER A 25 5.08 7.06 -7.66
N ASP A 26 5.04 5.73 -7.57
CA ASP A 26 3.83 4.90 -7.65
C ASP A 26 3.84 3.80 -6.57
N ALA A 27 2.66 3.41 -6.08
CA ALA A 27 2.47 2.46 -5.00
C ALA A 27 3.08 1.08 -5.32
N ARG A 28 3.19 0.73 -6.61
CA ARG A 28 3.88 -0.46 -7.08
C ARG A 28 5.38 -0.43 -6.73
N MET A 29 6.02 0.72 -6.83
CA MET A 29 7.44 0.89 -6.53
C MET A 29 7.69 0.77 -5.02
N ALA A 30 6.80 1.38 -4.22
CA ALA A 30 6.79 1.22 -2.76
C ALA A 30 6.66 -0.25 -2.34
N TYR A 31 5.77 -1.00 -2.99
CA TYR A 31 5.61 -2.44 -2.75
C TYR A 31 6.85 -3.24 -3.13
N ILE A 32 7.39 -3.06 -4.33
CA ILE A 32 8.58 -3.78 -4.81
C ILE A 32 9.77 -3.52 -3.87
N ALA A 33 10.02 -2.26 -3.52
CA ALA A 33 11.09 -1.91 -2.60
C ALA A 33 10.90 -2.58 -1.23
N SER A 34 9.67 -2.57 -0.70
CA SER A 34 9.35 -3.21 0.58
C SER A 34 9.53 -4.73 0.55
N VAL A 35 9.14 -5.39 -0.55
CA VAL A 35 9.33 -6.85 -0.75
C VAL A 35 10.81 -7.19 -0.80
N ILE A 36 11.60 -6.49 -1.62
CA ILE A 36 13.04 -6.75 -1.75
C ILE A 36 13.73 -6.53 -0.41
N SER A 37 13.48 -5.39 0.26
CA SER A 37 14.03 -5.10 1.59
C SER A 37 13.67 -6.16 2.62
N HIS A 38 12.44 -6.68 2.59
CA HIS A 38 12.02 -7.74 3.49
C HIS A 38 12.74 -9.07 3.17
N MET A 39 12.90 -9.44 1.89
CA MET A 39 13.62 -10.65 1.48
C MET A 39 15.08 -10.64 1.89
N ILE A 40 15.77 -9.49 1.77
CA ILE A 40 17.18 -9.34 2.16
C ILE A 40 17.37 -8.97 3.64
N ARG A 41 16.27 -8.77 4.38
CA ARG A 41 16.24 -8.33 5.79
C ARG A 41 16.97 -7.00 6.04
N ASP A 42 16.88 -6.07 5.11
CA ASP A 42 17.50 -4.75 5.21
C ASP A 42 16.59 -3.66 4.62
N PHE A 43 16.10 -2.78 5.49
CA PHE A 43 15.33 -1.59 5.13
C PHE A 43 16.15 -0.29 5.23
N SER A 44 17.46 -0.35 5.45
CA SER A 44 18.31 0.84 5.61
C SER A 44 18.31 1.76 4.38
N GLY A 45 17.96 1.23 3.20
CA GLY A 45 17.79 2.01 1.96
C GLY A 45 16.45 2.74 1.83
N ILE A 46 15.51 2.58 2.78
CA ILE A 46 14.17 3.15 2.73
C ILE A 46 13.92 4.02 3.97
N HIS A 47 13.50 5.26 3.75
CA HIS A 47 13.05 6.11 4.86
C HIS A 47 11.63 5.71 5.33
N ILE A 48 11.55 4.69 6.19
CA ILE A 48 10.28 4.06 6.64
C ILE A 48 9.18 5.07 7.06
N PRO A 49 9.41 6.06 7.93
CA PRO A 49 8.35 7.01 8.32
C PRO A 49 7.76 7.80 7.15
N LYS A 50 8.60 8.27 6.23
CA LYS A 50 8.17 9.00 5.03
C LYS A 50 7.40 8.10 4.08
N LEU A 51 7.84 6.85 3.90
CA LEU A 51 7.15 5.88 3.06
C LEU A 51 5.74 5.57 3.59
N LYS A 52 5.60 5.32 4.90
CA LYS A 52 4.29 5.09 5.52
C LYS A 52 3.36 6.28 5.32
N GLU A 53 3.85 7.48 5.55
CA GLU A 53 3.06 8.71 5.37
C GLU A 53 2.67 8.92 3.90
N TRP A 54 3.57 8.62 2.96
CA TRP A 54 3.27 8.69 1.54
C TRP A 54 2.20 7.69 1.12
N ILE A 55 2.29 6.43 1.56
CA ILE A 55 1.27 5.42 1.29
C ILE A 55 -0.07 5.86 1.89
N ARG A 56 -0.09 6.42 3.12
CA ARG A 56 -1.32 6.95 3.73
C ARG A 56 -1.99 8.02 2.85
N LYS A 57 -1.20 8.91 2.25
CA LYS A 57 -1.72 9.94 1.32
C LYS A 57 -2.25 9.39 -0.01
N CYS A 58 -1.97 8.13 -0.35
CA CYS A 58 -2.51 7.47 -1.54
C CYS A 58 -3.93 6.91 -1.32
N LYS A 59 -4.43 6.86 -0.08
CA LYS A 59 -5.80 6.40 0.18
C LYS A 59 -6.80 7.41 -0.39
N THR A 60 -7.79 6.91 -1.12
CA THR A 60 -8.83 7.74 -1.71
C THR A 60 -10.08 7.79 -0.83
N TRP A 61 -10.98 8.71 -1.16
CA TRP A 61 -12.29 8.83 -0.52
C TRP A 61 -13.16 7.57 -0.68
N GLU A 62 -12.88 6.74 -1.69
CA GLU A 62 -13.62 5.50 -1.93
C GLU A 62 -13.30 4.41 -0.89
N GLY A 63 -12.16 4.52 -0.22
CA GLY A 63 -11.68 3.57 0.80
C GLY A 63 -10.43 2.79 0.38
N GLY A 64 -10.24 2.55 -0.92
CA GLY A 64 -9.03 1.92 -1.48
C GLY A 64 -7.85 2.88 -1.66
N TYR A 65 -6.79 2.42 -2.35
CA TYR A 65 -5.61 3.24 -2.64
C TYR A 65 -5.44 3.49 -4.14
N ALA A 66 -5.06 4.72 -4.47
CA ALA A 66 -4.61 5.13 -5.79
C ALA A 66 -3.13 4.82 -6.00
N SER A 67 -2.64 5.07 -7.22
CA SER A 67 -1.23 4.90 -7.57
C SER A 67 -0.29 5.84 -6.83
N ARG A 68 -0.73 7.07 -6.52
CA ARG A 68 0.09 8.10 -5.86
C ARG A 68 -0.80 9.15 -5.19
N PRO A 69 -0.25 9.99 -4.29
CA PRO A 69 -1.01 11.07 -3.67
C PRO A 69 -1.57 12.03 -4.70
N GLY A 70 -2.79 12.51 -4.47
CA GLY A 70 -3.50 13.42 -5.37
C GLY A 70 -4.23 12.75 -6.54
N VAL A 71 -4.03 11.45 -6.77
CA VAL A 71 -4.90 10.67 -7.66
C VAL A 71 -6.14 10.23 -6.90
N ILE A 72 -7.31 10.45 -7.50
CA ILE A 72 -8.61 10.31 -6.83
C ILE A 72 -9.28 8.94 -7.01
N GLU A 73 -8.87 8.16 -8.01
CA GLU A 73 -9.44 6.84 -8.33
C GLU A 73 -8.62 5.73 -7.65
N ALA A 74 -9.27 4.92 -6.81
CA ALA A 74 -8.66 3.74 -6.21
C ALA A 74 -8.64 2.58 -7.19
N GLN A 75 -7.60 1.74 -7.11
CA GLN A 75 -7.44 0.57 -7.97
C GLN A 75 -7.01 -0.66 -7.17
N GLY A 76 -7.49 -1.84 -7.58
CA GLY A 76 -7.24 -3.09 -6.85
C GLY A 76 -5.76 -3.42 -6.70
N GLY A 77 -4.99 -3.26 -7.78
CA GLY A 77 -3.55 -3.50 -7.77
C GLY A 77 -2.79 -2.57 -6.83
N THR A 78 -3.03 -1.26 -6.91
CA THR A 78 -2.38 -0.27 -6.02
C THR A 78 -2.84 -0.41 -4.57
N THR A 79 -4.09 -0.82 -4.34
CA THR A 79 -4.61 -1.19 -3.02
C THR A 79 -3.85 -2.36 -2.43
N TYR A 80 -3.67 -3.45 -3.18
CA TYR A 80 -2.83 -4.57 -2.76
C TYR A 80 -1.40 -4.13 -2.45
N CYS A 81 -0.75 -3.43 -3.38
CA CYS A 81 0.63 -2.97 -3.21
C CYS A 81 0.80 -2.14 -1.94
N SER A 82 -0.13 -1.20 -1.69
CA SER A 82 -0.10 -0.32 -0.52
C SER A 82 -0.27 -1.10 0.78
N LEU A 83 -1.24 -2.02 0.82
CA LEU A 83 -1.51 -2.86 2.00
C LEU A 83 -0.36 -3.81 2.31
N ALA A 84 0.15 -4.50 1.29
CA ALA A 84 1.25 -5.44 1.44
C ALA A 84 2.53 -4.72 1.87
N ALA A 85 2.86 -3.56 1.28
CA ALA A 85 3.99 -2.74 1.70
C ALA A 85 3.88 -2.34 3.18
N LEU A 86 2.73 -1.81 3.60
CA LEU A 86 2.49 -1.45 5.01
C LEU A 86 2.61 -2.65 5.94
N SER A 87 2.13 -3.82 5.53
CA SER A 87 2.25 -5.06 6.32
C SER A 87 3.72 -5.47 6.50
N LEU A 88 4.51 -5.47 5.43
CA LEU A 88 5.92 -5.88 5.46
C LEU A 88 6.79 -4.92 6.28
N ILE A 89 6.54 -3.62 6.15
CA ILE A 89 7.25 -2.60 6.92
C ILE A 89 6.90 -2.70 8.41
N SER A 90 5.62 -2.89 8.74
CA SER A 90 5.17 -3.05 10.13
C SER A 90 5.70 -4.31 10.80
N ASP A 91 5.90 -5.38 10.04
CA ASP A 91 6.57 -6.59 10.54
C ASP A 91 8.04 -6.32 10.87
N PHE A 92 8.76 -5.59 10.01
CA PHE A 92 10.17 -5.27 10.22
C PHE A 92 10.42 -4.34 11.41
N ASP A 93 9.66 -3.24 11.52
CA ASP A 93 9.89 -2.22 12.55
C ASP A 93 9.16 -2.49 13.87
N ASN A 94 8.48 -3.64 13.99
CA ASN A 94 7.66 -4.03 15.13
C ASN A 94 6.64 -2.96 15.58
N SER A 95 6.28 -2.03 14.69
CA SER A 95 5.35 -0.96 15.01
C SER A 95 3.90 -1.40 14.81
N ARG A 96 2.99 -0.74 15.52
CA ARG A 96 1.56 -0.84 15.20
C ARG A 96 1.35 -0.34 13.78
N SER A 97 0.80 -1.21 12.92
CA SER A 97 0.42 -0.81 11.58
C SER A 97 -0.65 0.30 11.65
N PRO A 98 -0.60 1.34 10.80
CA PRO A 98 -1.71 2.26 10.63
C PRO A 98 -3.02 1.56 10.23
N LEU A 99 -2.92 0.31 9.76
CA LEU A 99 -4.03 -0.58 9.47
C LEU A 99 -4.66 -1.23 10.72
N ASN A 100 -4.17 -0.93 11.92
CA ASN A 100 -4.81 -1.35 13.18
C ASN A 100 -5.99 -0.47 13.56
N ASP A 101 -6.19 0.65 12.86
CA ASP A 101 -7.39 1.47 13.01
C ASP A 101 -8.59 0.77 12.37
N ARG A 102 -9.59 0.43 13.21
CA ARG A 102 -10.79 -0.29 12.78
C ARG A 102 -11.64 0.47 11.77
N ILE A 103 -11.72 1.80 11.88
CA ILE A 103 -12.51 2.61 10.95
C ILE A 103 -11.83 2.58 9.59
N PHE A 104 -10.51 2.79 9.58
CA PHE A 104 -9.69 2.76 8.38
C PHE A 104 -9.75 1.41 7.63
N GLN A 105 -9.75 0.32 8.38
CA GLN A 105 -9.93 -1.06 7.90
C GLN A 105 -11.32 -1.28 7.29
N THR A 106 -12.37 -0.79 7.95
CA THR A 106 -13.75 -1.00 7.51
C THR A 106 -13.99 -0.43 6.11
N ASP A 107 -13.44 0.76 5.81
CA ASP A 107 -13.56 1.37 4.49
C ASP A 107 -12.85 0.55 3.40
N ILE A 108 -11.67 0.00 3.71
CA ILE A 108 -10.89 -0.82 2.78
C ILE A 108 -11.62 -2.12 2.48
N LEU A 109 -12.08 -2.81 3.53
CA LEU A 109 -12.83 -4.06 3.40
C LEU A 109 -14.11 -3.84 2.61
N ARG A 110 -14.87 -2.77 2.91
CA ARG A 110 -16.07 -2.40 2.16
C ARG A 110 -15.75 -2.15 0.70
N TRP A 111 -14.71 -1.38 0.41
CA TRP A 111 -14.30 -1.08 -0.95
C TRP A 111 -13.90 -2.35 -1.73
N LEU A 112 -13.07 -3.21 -1.13
CA LEU A 112 -12.61 -4.47 -1.73
C LEU A 112 -13.74 -5.46 -1.97
N VAL A 113 -14.65 -5.66 -1.00
CA VAL A 113 -15.80 -6.55 -1.16
C VAL A 113 -16.74 -6.04 -2.26
N SER A 114 -16.91 -4.72 -2.40
CA SER A 114 -17.69 -4.13 -3.49
C SER A 114 -17.07 -4.28 -4.89
N ARG A 115 -15.84 -4.83 -4.99
CA ARG A 115 -15.24 -5.20 -6.27
C ARG A 115 -15.68 -6.57 -6.77
N GLN A 116 -16.24 -7.40 -5.90
CA GLN A 116 -16.72 -8.73 -6.26
C GLN A 116 -18.07 -8.62 -6.97
N LEU A 117 -18.14 -9.10 -8.21
CA LEU A 117 -19.39 -9.29 -8.95
C LEU A 117 -19.51 -10.79 -9.28
N GLY A 118 -19.17 -11.24 -10.49
CA GLY A 118 -19.01 -12.66 -10.84
C GLY A 118 -17.58 -13.18 -10.64
N GLY A 119 -16.60 -12.32 -10.92
CA GLY A 119 -15.22 -12.30 -10.48
C GLY A 119 -14.92 -10.96 -9.78
N PHE A 120 -13.78 -10.34 -10.08
CA PHE A 120 -13.41 -9.04 -9.51
C PHE A 120 -13.15 -7.99 -10.60
N GLN A 121 -13.70 -6.80 -10.41
CA GLN A 121 -13.30 -5.60 -11.15
C GLN A 121 -12.24 -4.80 -10.39
N GLY A 122 -11.28 -4.21 -11.10
CA GLY A 122 -10.21 -3.45 -10.45
C GLY A 122 -10.60 -2.08 -9.93
N ARG A 123 -11.67 -1.51 -10.48
CA ARG A 123 -12.14 -0.13 -10.25
C ARG A 123 -13.66 -0.10 -10.44
N PRO A 124 -14.40 0.81 -9.81
CA PRO A 124 -15.84 0.89 -9.99
C PRO A 124 -16.21 1.18 -11.46
N GLY A 125 -17.22 0.49 -11.98
CA GLY A 125 -17.74 0.73 -13.33
C GLY A 125 -16.82 0.25 -14.45
N LYS A 126 -15.88 -0.66 -14.15
CA LYS A 126 -15.02 -1.30 -15.15
C LYS A 126 -15.36 -2.78 -15.25
N LEU A 127 -14.93 -3.40 -16.34
CA LEU A 127 -15.12 -4.83 -16.52
C LEU A 127 -14.27 -5.62 -15.52
N GLU A 128 -14.73 -6.83 -15.25
CA GLU A 128 -14.02 -7.80 -14.43
C GLU A 128 -12.80 -8.33 -15.17
N ASP A 129 -11.72 -8.62 -14.43
CA ASP A 129 -10.50 -9.20 -14.97
C ASP A 129 -9.95 -10.22 -13.97
N VAL A 130 -9.54 -11.38 -14.48
CA VAL A 130 -9.03 -12.50 -13.68
C VAL A 130 -7.86 -12.10 -12.79
N CYS A 131 -7.03 -11.13 -13.19
CA CYS A 131 -5.90 -10.70 -12.36
C CYS A 131 -6.36 -10.07 -11.03
N TYR A 132 -7.57 -9.48 -10.98
CA TYR A 132 -8.10 -8.91 -9.75
C TYR A 132 -8.56 -9.97 -8.74
N SER A 133 -8.69 -11.24 -9.14
CA SER A 133 -8.81 -12.35 -8.18
C SER A 133 -7.61 -12.38 -7.23
N PHE A 134 -6.40 -12.12 -7.75
CA PHE A 134 -5.21 -11.98 -6.92
C PHE A 134 -5.16 -10.61 -6.24
N TRP A 135 -5.28 -9.51 -7.00
CA TRP A 135 -5.08 -8.18 -6.42
C TRP A 135 -6.12 -7.84 -5.35
N CYS A 136 -7.41 -8.06 -5.60
CA CYS A 136 -8.47 -7.79 -4.63
C CYS A 136 -8.53 -8.88 -3.55
N GLY A 137 -8.44 -10.16 -3.93
CA GLY A 137 -8.47 -11.28 -2.97
C GLY A 137 -7.28 -11.27 -2.01
N GLY A 138 -6.07 -11.05 -2.53
CA GLY A 138 -4.86 -10.90 -1.73
C GLY A 138 -4.92 -9.68 -0.81
N ALA A 139 -5.48 -8.56 -1.28
CA ALA A 139 -5.66 -7.37 -0.45
C ALA A 139 -6.61 -7.64 0.72
N LEU A 140 -7.73 -8.35 0.48
CA LEU A 140 -8.64 -8.80 1.53
C LEU A 140 -7.92 -9.68 2.56
N SER A 141 -7.12 -10.64 2.09
CA SER A 141 -6.35 -11.52 2.97
C SER A 141 -5.41 -10.74 3.88
N VAL A 142 -4.66 -9.76 3.34
CA VAL A 142 -3.75 -8.91 4.13
C VAL A 142 -4.53 -8.08 5.15
N SER A 143 -5.64 -7.44 4.74
CA SER A 143 -6.45 -6.62 5.64
C SER A 143 -7.01 -7.43 6.80
N ILE A 144 -7.60 -8.60 6.51
CA ILE A 144 -8.18 -9.50 7.52
C ILE A 144 -7.10 -10.03 8.47
N PHE A 145 -5.94 -10.44 7.94
CA PHE A 145 -4.82 -10.92 8.76
C PHE A 145 -4.39 -9.86 9.77
N ILE A 146 -4.23 -8.61 9.34
CA ILE A 146 -3.85 -7.50 10.23
C ILE A 146 -4.91 -7.28 11.32
N LEU A 147 -6.19 -7.32 10.96
CA LEU A 147 -7.29 -7.13 11.90
C LEU A 147 -7.33 -8.21 12.98
N LEU A 148 -7.11 -9.46 12.61
CA LEU A 148 -7.15 -10.61 13.52
C LEU A 148 -5.90 -10.74 14.39
N CYS A 149 -4.71 -10.52 13.83
CA CYS A 149 -3.45 -10.72 14.56
C CYS A 149 -3.08 -9.53 15.46
N PHE A 150 -3.48 -8.30 15.14
CA PHE A 150 -3.12 -7.12 15.91
C PHE A 150 -4.29 -6.48 16.68
N GLY A 151 -5.54 -6.87 16.41
CA GLY A 151 -6.72 -6.43 17.19
C GLY A 151 -6.78 -6.98 18.62
N SER A 152 -6.00 -8.02 18.93
CA SER A 152 -6.04 -8.73 20.22
C SER A 152 -5.01 -8.25 21.25
N ARG A 153 -4.06 -7.37 20.88
CA ARG A 153 -3.16 -6.74 21.86
C ARG A 153 -3.88 -5.56 22.53
N ARG A 154 -4.67 -5.87 23.58
CA ARG A 154 -5.14 -4.83 24.52
C ARG A 154 -3.91 -4.12 25.10
N PRO A 155 -3.94 -2.79 25.28
CA PRO A 155 -2.96 -2.14 26.13
C PRO A 155 -3.14 -2.67 27.56
N ASP A 156 -2.03 -3.08 28.16
CA ASP A 156 -1.94 -3.38 29.60
C ASP A 156 -2.09 -2.09 30.42
#